data_AF-A0A1D1Y8Z0-F1
#
_entry.id   AF-A0A1D1Y8Z0-F1
#
_cell.length_a   1.000
_cell.length_b   1.000
_cell.length_c   1.000
_cell.angle_alpha   90.00
_cell.angle_beta   90.00
_cell.angle_gamma   90.00
#
_symmetry.space_group_name_H-M   'P 1'
#
loop_
_entity.id
_entity.type
_entity.pdbx_description
1 polymer ?
#
loop_
_entity_poly.entity_id
_entity_poly.type
_entity_poly.pdbx_seq_one_letter_code
_entity_poly.pdbx_strand_id
1 'polypeptide(L)'
;VAARFLALCSEYLFPIIIIFFLRLPLPATSSWVLSMDPQGEPAGVQEGFEDEVQSFFDSAPPLTDCENVSRKIRQFIDRNELAAENERPVRVVCVTSGGTTVPLEHRCVRYIDNFSSGHRGATSTEYFVKAGYAVIFLHRRGTCQPYCRYLPEDSFLDFFELTNDSTIQVCESHAEEVKKSIRDYRAVWNII
;
A
#
# COMPACT_ATOMS: atom_id res chain seq x y z
N VAL A 1 1.34 4.26 12.87
CA VAL A 1 1.02 4.93 11.58
C VAL A 1 0.40 3.97 10.57
N ALA A 2 1.12 2.96 10.05
CA ALA A 2 0.56 2.01 9.09
C ALA A 2 -0.70 1.28 9.62
N ALA A 3 -0.67 0.80 10.87
CA ALA A 3 -1.85 0.20 11.51
C ALA A 3 -3.06 1.15 11.57
N ARG A 4 -2.84 2.44 11.89
CA ARG A 4 -3.92 3.46 11.90
C ARG A 4 -4.47 3.73 10.50
N PHE A 5 -3.62 3.75 9.48
CA PHE A 5 -4.07 3.89 8.08
C PHE A 5 -4.92 2.69 7.66
N LEU A 6 -4.51 1.47 8.02
CA LEU A 6 -5.27 0.27 7.69
C LEU A 6 -6.60 0.18 8.43
N ALA A 7 -6.63 0.59 9.71
CA ALA A 7 -7.86 0.73 10.49
C ALA A 7 -8.81 1.73 9.82
N LEU A 8 -8.27 2.88 9.40
CA LEU A 8 -9.00 3.89 8.64
C LEU A 8 -9.58 3.32 7.34
N CYS A 9 -8.80 2.56 6.56
CA CYS A 9 -9.29 1.90 5.36
C CYS A 9 -10.42 0.89 5.64
N SER A 10 -10.33 0.15 6.75
CA SER A 10 -11.38 -0.79 7.15
C SER A 10 -12.64 -0.12 7.68
N GLU A 11 -12.55 1.05 8.30
CA GLU A 11 -13.70 1.83 8.77
C GLU A 11 -14.55 2.34 7.59
N TYR A 12 -13.91 2.67 6.47
CA TYR A 12 -14.64 3.18 5.31
C TYR A 12 -15.28 2.08 4.46
N LEU A 13 -14.68 0.88 4.32
CA LEU A 13 -15.16 -0.06 3.30
C LEU A 13 -14.99 -1.56 3.61
N PHE A 14 -16.13 -2.22 3.77
CA PHE A 14 -16.36 -3.54 3.17
C PHE A 14 -16.58 -3.34 1.64
N PRO A 15 -15.90 -4.05 0.72
CA PRO A 15 -14.99 -5.18 0.89
C PRO A 15 -13.58 -4.87 0.34
N ILE A 16 -12.74 -4.10 1.05
CA ILE A 16 -11.33 -3.95 0.66
C ILE A 16 -10.54 -5.17 1.11
N ILE A 17 -9.93 -5.90 0.17
CA ILE A 17 -8.94 -6.93 0.49
C ILE A 17 -7.64 -6.22 0.87
N ILE A 18 -7.16 -6.41 2.10
CA ILE A 18 -5.85 -5.93 2.55
C ILE A 18 -4.84 -7.07 2.43
N ILE A 19 -3.80 -6.90 1.61
CA ILE A 19 -2.75 -7.91 1.47
C ILE A 19 -1.49 -7.46 2.20
N PHE A 20 -1.10 -8.24 3.21
CA PHE A 20 0.15 -8.10 3.92
C PHE A 20 1.21 -9.04 3.30
N PHE A 21 2.33 -8.48 2.87
CA PHE A 21 3.51 -9.25 2.41
C PHE A 21 4.60 -9.41 3.47
N LEU A 22 4.23 -9.25 4.75
CA LEU A 22 5.05 -9.57 5.91
C LEU A 22 4.91 -11.06 6.21
N ARG A 23 6.03 -11.80 6.13
CA ARG A 23 6.15 -13.12 6.77
C ARG A 23 6.31 -12.92 8.28
N LEU A 24 5.29 -12.35 8.91
CA LEU A 24 5.02 -12.57 10.32
C LEU A 24 4.29 -13.91 10.41
N PRO A 25 4.41 -14.66 11.53
CA PRO A 25 3.50 -15.75 11.80
C PRO A 25 2.12 -15.14 12.04
N LEU A 26 1.42 -14.79 10.96
CA LEU A 26 0.00 -14.58 11.03
C LEU A 26 -0.60 -15.96 11.31
N PRO A 27 -1.41 -16.10 12.37
CA PRO A 27 -2.21 -17.30 12.52
C PRO A 27 -3.00 -17.48 11.24
N ALA A 28 -3.00 -18.71 10.75
CA ALA A 28 -3.67 -19.06 9.53
C ALA A 28 -5.14 -18.59 9.58
N THR A 29 -5.62 -18.18 8.41
CA THR A 29 -7.02 -18.05 8.02
C THR A 29 -7.72 -16.73 8.34
N SER A 30 -7.97 -15.97 7.27
CA SER A 30 -9.25 -15.32 7.03
C SER A 30 -10.33 -16.40 6.91
N SER A 31 -10.73 -16.90 8.06
CA SER A 31 -11.97 -17.61 8.33
C SER A 31 -12.22 -17.28 9.78
N TRP A 32 -13.42 -16.81 10.11
CA TRP A 32 -13.89 -16.87 11.48
C TRP A 32 -13.84 -18.34 11.90
N VAL A 33 -12.71 -18.80 12.43
CA VAL A 33 -12.65 -20.05 13.16
C VAL A 33 -13.44 -19.74 14.43
N LEU A 34 -14.74 -20.01 14.34
CA LEU A 34 -15.56 -20.30 15.50
C LEU A 34 -14.85 -21.44 16.24
N SER A 35 -13.96 -21.09 17.16
CA SER A 35 -13.59 -21.98 18.24
C SER A 35 -14.85 -22.18 19.05
N MET A 36 -15.58 -23.25 18.74
CA MET A 36 -16.74 -23.67 19.51
C MET A 36 -16.22 -24.25 20.83
N ASP A 37 -16.73 -23.70 21.94
CA ASP A 37 -16.65 -24.37 23.24
C ASP A 37 -17.41 -25.72 23.14
N PRO A 38 -17.12 -26.75 23.96
CA PRO A 38 -17.79 -28.06 23.88
C PRO A 38 -19.33 -28.03 24.02
N GLN A 39 -19.93 -26.86 24.26
CA GLN A 39 -21.37 -26.64 24.37
C GLN A 39 -22.00 -25.85 23.20
N GLY A 40 -21.23 -25.43 22.18
CA GLY A 40 -21.80 -24.86 20.94
C GLY A 40 -22.23 -23.38 21.00
N GLU A 41 -21.81 -22.62 22.00
CA GLU A 41 -22.00 -21.16 22.05
C GLU A 41 -20.84 -20.42 21.36
N PRO A 42 -21.09 -19.26 20.70
CA PRO A 42 -20.01 -18.46 20.12
C PRO A 42 -19.10 -17.95 21.25
N ALA A 43 -17.84 -18.36 21.23
CA ALA A 43 -16.83 -17.79 22.12
C ALA A 43 -16.79 -16.28 21.90
N GLY A 44 -17.29 -15.52 22.88
CA GLY A 44 -17.25 -14.06 22.85
C GLY A 44 -15.82 -13.60 22.59
N VAL A 45 -15.68 -12.56 21.76
CA VAL A 45 -14.41 -11.82 21.66
C VAL A 45 -14.00 -11.50 23.10
N GLN A 46 -12.84 -11.99 23.53
CA GLN A 46 -12.36 -11.78 24.89
C GLN A 46 -12.35 -10.28 25.18
N GLU A 47 -13.14 -9.81 26.15
CA GLU A 47 -13.27 -8.39 26.52
C GLU A 47 -11.90 -7.70 26.69
N GLY A 48 -10.86 -8.44 27.10
CA GLY A 48 -9.50 -7.90 27.24
C GLY A 48 -8.72 -7.65 25.94
N PHE A 49 -9.09 -8.26 24.80
CA PHE A 49 -8.38 -8.08 23.54
C PHE A 49 -8.74 -6.75 22.86
N GLU A 50 -10.02 -6.37 22.88
CA GLU A 50 -10.47 -5.08 22.33
C GLU A 50 -9.88 -3.90 23.11
N ASP A 51 -9.84 -4.02 24.44
CA ASP A 51 -9.19 -3.04 25.32
C ASP A 51 -7.69 -2.89 25.03
N GLU A 52 -6.97 -4.00 24.78
CA GLU A 52 -5.55 -3.98 24.43
C GLU A 52 -5.32 -3.32 23.06
N VAL A 53 -6.16 -3.62 22.07
CA VAL A 53 -6.12 -2.99 20.75
C VAL A 53 -6.40 -1.49 20.84
N GLN A 54 -7.41 -1.09 21.61
CA GLN A 54 -7.74 0.33 21.81
C GLN A 54 -6.60 1.06 22.51
N SER A 55 -6.01 0.46 23.56
CA SER A 55 -4.84 1.00 24.26
C SER A 55 -3.62 1.17 23.35
N PHE A 56 -3.38 0.20 22.46
CA PHE A 56 -2.34 0.31 21.44
C PHE A 56 -2.58 1.52 20.52
N PHE A 57 -3.82 1.71 20.07
CA PHE A 57 -4.13 2.88 19.26
C PHE A 57 -3.99 4.17 20.04
N ASP A 58 -4.57 4.29 21.23
CA ASP A 58 -4.52 5.52 22.05
C ASP A 58 -3.09 5.96 22.38
N SER A 59 -2.18 5.01 22.61
CA SER A 59 -0.76 5.28 22.87
C SER A 59 0.06 5.54 21.61
N ALA A 60 -0.38 5.08 20.44
CA ALA A 60 0.34 5.26 19.19
C ALA A 60 0.18 6.69 18.65
N PRO A 61 1.26 7.30 18.11
CA PRO A 61 1.18 8.63 17.53
C PRO A 61 0.12 8.70 16.43
N PRO A 62 -0.61 9.83 16.33
CA PRO A 62 -1.65 9.99 15.33
C PRO A 62 -1.05 9.95 13.92
N LEU A 63 -1.88 9.59 12.94
CA LEU A 63 -1.52 9.72 11.54
C LEU A 63 -1.39 11.22 11.23
N THR A 64 -0.21 11.65 10.80
CA THR A 64 0.00 13.02 10.32
C THR A 64 -0.96 13.30 9.18
N ASP A 65 -1.66 14.45 9.23
CA ASP A 65 -2.58 14.90 8.18
C ASP A 65 -3.72 13.90 7.90
N CYS A 66 -4.26 13.28 8.97
CA CYS A 66 -5.29 12.24 8.89
C CYS A 66 -6.54 12.65 8.12
N GLU A 67 -6.98 13.91 8.25
CA GLU A 67 -8.16 14.44 7.55
C GLU A 67 -7.96 14.45 6.04
N ASN A 68 -6.80 14.93 5.59
CA ASN A 68 -6.45 14.97 4.17
C ASN A 68 -6.30 13.56 3.59
N VAL A 69 -5.67 12.65 4.35
CA VAL A 69 -5.55 11.23 3.95
C VAL A 69 -6.93 10.60 3.81
N SER A 70 -7.80 10.77 4.83
CA SER A 70 -9.18 10.25 4.80
C SER A 70 -9.95 10.80 3.61
N ARG A 71 -9.85 12.11 3.36
CA ARG A 71 -10.50 12.77 2.22
C ARG A 71 -10.02 12.20 0.88
N LYS A 72 -8.72 11.97 0.71
CA LYS A 72 -8.16 11.38 -0.52
C LYS A 72 -8.62 9.95 -0.75
N ILE A 73 -8.67 9.14 0.32
CA ILE A 73 -9.16 7.75 0.27
C ILE A 73 -10.63 7.73 -0.16
N ARG A 74 -11.49 8.53 0.47
CA ARG A 74 -12.92 8.62 0.09
C ARG A 74 -13.08 9.06 -1.36
N GLN A 75 -12.41 10.13 -1.76
CA GLN A 75 -12.44 10.60 -3.15
C GLN A 75 -11.96 9.54 -4.15
N PHE A 76 -10.98 8.71 -3.78
CA PHE A 76 -10.53 7.61 -4.63
C PHE A 76 -11.60 6.52 -4.76
N ILE A 77 -12.22 6.14 -3.65
CA ILE A 77 -13.26 5.11 -3.63
C ILE A 77 -14.48 5.59 -4.42
N ASP A 78 -15.03 6.76 -4.09
CA ASP A 78 -16.24 7.31 -4.70
C ASP A 78 -16.09 7.35 -6.24
N ARG A 79 -14.92 7.77 -6.72
CA ARG A 79 -14.63 7.82 -8.16
C ARG A 79 -14.63 6.44 -8.82
N ASN A 80 -14.07 5.42 -8.17
CA ASN A 80 -13.97 4.07 -8.71
C ASN A 80 -15.30 3.29 -8.59
N GLU A 81 -16.13 3.62 -7.60
CA GLU A 81 -17.49 3.08 -7.51
C GLU A 81 -18.40 3.65 -8.61
N LEU A 82 -18.28 4.96 -8.91
CA LEU A 82 -19.08 5.64 -9.94
C LEU A 82 -18.65 5.35 -11.38
N ALA A 83 -17.38 4.97 -11.61
CA ALA A 83 -16.82 4.70 -12.94
C ALA A 83 -17.22 3.33 -13.54
N ALA A 84 -18.27 2.68 -13.01
CA ALA A 84 -18.73 1.38 -13.45
C ALA A 84 -19.33 1.43 -14.88
N GLU A 85 -18.48 1.31 -15.91
CA GLU A 85 -18.90 1.32 -17.32
C GLU A 85 -19.71 0.06 -17.74
N ASN A 86 -19.74 -1.01 -16.94
CA ASN A 86 -20.33 -2.30 -17.33
C ASN A 86 -21.17 -2.97 -16.22
N GLU A 87 -21.92 -2.19 -15.43
CA GLU A 87 -22.80 -2.66 -14.33
C GLU A 87 -22.11 -3.47 -13.23
N ARG A 88 -20.77 -3.51 -13.21
CA ARG A 88 -19.98 -4.12 -12.14
C ARG A 88 -19.11 -3.05 -11.49
N PRO A 89 -19.23 -2.85 -10.17
CA PRO A 89 -18.39 -1.89 -9.46
C PRO A 89 -16.92 -2.31 -9.57
N VAL A 90 -16.04 -1.32 -9.78
CA VAL A 90 -14.60 -1.55 -9.74
C VAL A 90 -14.22 -1.92 -8.31
N ARG A 91 -13.63 -3.11 -8.13
CA ARG A 91 -13.23 -3.58 -6.81
C ARG A 91 -11.98 -2.83 -6.36
N VAL A 92 -11.99 -2.37 -5.12
CA VAL A 92 -10.85 -1.68 -4.50
C VAL A 92 -10.03 -2.67 -3.66
N VAL A 93 -8.70 -2.63 -3.80
CA VAL A 93 -7.75 -3.44 -3.00
C VAL A 93 -6.71 -2.52 -2.37
N CYS A 94 -6.35 -2.75 -1.11
CA CYS A 94 -5.27 -2.01 -0.45
C CYS A 94 -4.02 -2.90 -0.38
N VAL A 95 -2.96 -2.49 -1.07
CA VAL A 95 -1.67 -3.18 -1.07
C VAL A 95 -0.72 -2.43 -0.14
N THR A 96 -0.19 -3.14 0.86
CA THR A 96 0.88 -2.61 1.72
C THR A 96 2.25 -3.06 1.20
N SER A 97 3.21 -2.15 1.12
CA SER A 97 4.53 -2.43 0.55
C SER A 97 5.69 -1.76 1.29
N GLY A 98 6.82 -2.44 1.33
CA GLY A 98 8.02 -1.98 2.03
C GLY A 98 8.01 -2.30 3.53
N GLY A 99 9.06 -1.83 4.20
CA GLY A 99 9.31 -2.08 5.63
C GLY A 99 8.64 -1.09 6.57
N THR A 100 8.56 -1.43 7.85
CA THR A 100 8.18 -0.51 8.93
C THR A 100 9.37 -0.29 9.85
N THR A 101 9.54 0.95 10.32
CA THR A 101 10.58 1.29 11.29
C THR A 101 9.99 1.59 12.66
N VAL A 102 10.74 1.28 13.71
CA VAL A 102 10.41 1.62 15.10
C VAL A 102 11.56 2.45 15.67
N PRO A 103 11.34 3.74 16.01
CA PRO A 103 12.37 4.60 16.58
C PRO A 103 12.74 4.13 17.99
N LEU A 104 14.02 4.23 18.34
CA LEU A 104 14.50 3.89 19.69
C LEU A 104 14.60 5.12 20.62
N GLU A 105 14.42 6.32 20.08
CA GLU A 105 14.66 7.60 20.74
C GLU A 105 13.81 8.71 20.09
N HIS A 106 13.38 9.72 20.87
CA HIS A 106 12.47 10.79 20.41
C HIS A 106 13.02 11.57 19.21
N ARG A 107 14.32 11.93 19.25
CA ARG A 107 15.04 12.47 18.10
C ARG A 107 15.66 11.28 17.37
N CYS A 108 14.85 10.65 16.53
CA CYS A 108 15.17 9.37 15.94
C CYS A 108 16.40 9.45 15.02
N VAL A 109 17.54 8.98 15.52
CA VAL A 109 18.75 8.68 14.72
C VAL A 109 18.90 7.18 14.55
N ARG A 110 18.55 6.39 15.57
CA ARG A 110 18.54 4.92 15.55
C ARG A 110 17.12 4.36 15.57
N TYR A 111 16.91 3.31 14.80
CA TYR A 111 15.63 2.62 14.68
C TYR A 111 15.84 1.15 14.36
N ILE A 112 14.84 0.34 14.71
CA ILE A 112 14.70 -1.04 14.22
C ILE A 112 13.98 -0.97 12.89
N ASP A 113 14.44 -1.72 11.89
CA ASP A 113 13.87 -1.74 10.55
C ASP A 113 13.47 -3.16 10.13
N ASN A 114 12.20 -3.35 9.80
CA ASN A 114 11.74 -4.55 9.12
C ASN A 114 12.04 -4.42 7.63
N PHE A 115 13.20 -4.93 7.19
CA PHE A 115 13.66 -4.77 5.82
C PHE A 115 12.67 -5.35 4.79
N SER A 116 12.34 -4.53 3.79
CA SER A 116 11.60 -4.96 2.60
C SER A 116 11.82 -3.94 1.49
N SER A 117 12.29 -4.42 0.34
CA SER A 117 12.54 -3.60 -0.85
C SER A 117 11.27 -3.16 -1.57
N GLY A 118 10.10 -3.70 -1.21
CA GLY A 118 8.81 -3.34 -1.81
C GLY A 118 8.47 -4.02 -3.14
N HIS A 119 9.37 -4.82 -3.72
CA HIS A 119 9.17 -5.46 -5.02
C HIS A 119 7.91 -6.32 -5.12
N ARG A 120 7.58 -7.07 -4.05
CA ARG A 120 6.37 -7.90 -4.01
C ARG A 120 5.09 -7.08 -4.05
N GLY A 121 5.05 -5.99 -3.28
CA GLY A 121 3.89 -5.09 -3.26
C GLY A 121 3.73 -4.40 -4.61
N ALA A 122 4.81 -3.85 -5.17
CA ALA A 122 4.80 -3.22 -6.50
C ALA A 122 4.30 -4.18 -7.59
N THR A 123 4.86 -5.39 -7.63
CA THR A 123 4.45 -6.43 -8.59
C THR A 123 2.98 -6.82 -8.41
N SER A 124 2.53 -6.98 -7.17
CA SER A 124 1.15 -7.36 -6.88
C SER A 124 0.17 -6.28 -7.33
N THR A 125 0.49 -5.00 -7.13
CA THR A 125 -0.31 -3.89 -7.63
C THR A 125 -0.47 -3.95 -9.16
N GLU A 126 0.61 -4.22 -9.90
CA GLU A 126 0.53 -4.39 -11.36
C GLU A 126 -0.42 -5.53 -11.75
N TYR A 127 -0.39 -6.66 -11.03
CA TYR A 127 -1.31 -7.77 -11.26
C TYR A 127 -2.77 -7.43 -10.93
N PHE A 128 -3.03 -6.71 -9.83
CA PHE A 128 -4.39 -6.29 -9.47
C PHE A 128 -5.00 -5.33 -10.48
N VAL A 129 -4.22 -4.34 -10.91
CA VAL A 129 -4.63 -3.40 -11.95
C VAL A 129 -4.95 -4.13 -13.25
N LYS A 130 -4.09 -5.06 -13.67
CA LYS A 130 -4.34 -5.92 -14.83
C LYS A 130 -5.61 -6.78 -14.68
N ALA A 131 -5.97 -7.15 -13.46
CA ALA A 131 -7.18 -7.89 -13.14
C ALA A 131 -8.45 -7.01 -12.99
N GLY A 132 -8.35 -5.69 -13.25
CA GLY A 132 -9.47 -4.75 -13.22
C GLY A 132 -9.81 -4.23 -11.82
N TYR A 133 -8.85 -4.21 -10.91
CA TYR A 133 -9.01 -3.59 -9.58
C TYR A 133 -8.48 -2.16 -9.59
N ALA A 134 -9.12 -1.31 -8.79
CA ALA A 134 -8.52 -0.07 -8.32
C ALA A 134 -7.67 -0.38 -7.08
N VAL A 135 -6.46 0.15 -7.01
CA VAL A 135 -5.50 -0.20 -5.96
C VAL A 135 -5.21 1.03 -5.10
N ILE A 136 -5.21 0.88 -3.78
CA ILE A 136 -4.60 1.84 -2.85
C ILE A 136 -3.22 1.29 -2.51
N PHE A 137 -2.16 1.93 -2.99
CA PHE A 137 -0.79 1.48 -2.75
C PHE A 137 -0.14 2.21 -1.55
N LEU A 138 -0.29 1.66 -0.35
CA LEU A 138 0.39 2.16 0.85
C LEU A 138 1.82 1.62 0.91
N HIS A 139 2.82 2.49 0.75
CA HIS A 139 4.21 2.04 0.72
C HIS A 139 5.17 2.87 1.56
N ARG A 140 6.28 2.25 1.95
CA ARG A 140 7.42 2.97 2.55
C ARG A 140 8.11 3.81 1.48
N ARG A 141 8.39 5.08 1.79
CA ARG A 141 9.18 5.97 0.92
C ARG A 141 10.56 5.35 0.62
N GLY A 142 11.00 5.47 -0.63
CA GLY A 142 12.28 4.92 -1.08
C GLY A 142 12.26 3.41 -1.37
N THR A 143 11.09 2.75 -1.28
CA THR A 143 10.93 1.36 -1.73
C THR A 143 10.38 1.30 -3.16
N CYS A 144 10.50 0.13 -3.78
CA CYS A 144 10.05 -0.14 -5.13
C CYS A 144 8.56 0.21 -5.31
N GLN A 145 8.25 0.89 -6.42
CA GLN A 145 6.90 1.29 -6.81
C GLN A 145 6.46 0.54 -8.08
N PRO A 146 5.15 0.33 -8.29
CA PRO A 146 4.63 -0.29 -9.51
C PRO A 146 5.17 0.42 -10.75
N TYR A 147 5.51 -0.34 -11.79
CA TYR A 147 6.08 0.14 -13.06
C TYR A 147 7.48 0.77 -12.98
N CYS A 148 7.95 1.20 -11.81
CA CYS A 148 9.33 1.69 -11.63
C CYS A 148 10.34 0.54 -11.45
N ARG A 149 9.88 -0.69 -11.21
CA ARG A 149 10.74 -1.86 -10.93
C ARG A 149 11.62 -2.32 -12.09
N TYR A 150 11.32 -1.84 -13.29
CA TYR A 150 12.10 -2.15 -14.50
C TYR A 150 13.10 -1.05 -14.84
N LEU A 151 13.07 0.06 -14.09
CA LEU A 151 14.10 1.09 -14.24
C LEU A 151 15.40 0.55 -13.65
N PRO A 152 16.54 0.75 -14.34
CA PRO A 152 17.86 0.42 -13.82
C PRO A 152 18.12 0.94 -12.41
N GLU A 153 19.03 0.29 -11.69
CA GLU A 153 19.48 0.76 -10.37
C GLU A 153 20.55 1.87 -10.47
N ASP A 154 20.77 2.42 -11.66
CA ASP A 154 21.71 3.52 -11.92
C ASP A 154 21.32 4.79 -11.16
N SER A 155 22.27 5.72 -11.01
CA SER A 155 21.98 7.00 -10.37
C SER A 155 20.91 7.75 -11.16
N PHE A 156 20.05 8.50 -10.48
CA PHE A 156 18.99 9.27 -11.13
C PHE A 156 19.51 10.16 -12.28
N LEU A 157 20.72 10.72 -12.15
CA LEU A 157 21.31 11.55 -13.19
C LEU A 157 21.83 10.76 -14.39
N ASP A 158 22.12 9.46 -14.24
CA ASP A 158 22.65 8.61 -15.31
C ASP A 158 21.57 8.27 -16.35
N PHE A 159 20.30 8.47 -16.00
CA PHE A 159 19.17 8.37 -16.94
C PHE A 159 19.10 9.52 -17.93
N PHE A 160 19.83 10.61 -17.69
CA PHE A 160 19.67 11.85 -18.45
C PHE A 160 20.98 12.31 -19.06
N GLU A 161 20.87 12.87 -20.26
CA GLU A 161 21.96 13.51 -20.97
C GLU A 161 21.58 14.91 -21.44
N LEU A 162 22.59 15.77 -21.58
CA LEU A 162 22.42 17.10 -22.16
C LEU A 162 22.52 17.01 -23.68
N THR A 163 21.55 17.58 -24.35
CA THR A 163 21.56 17.74 -25.81
C THR A 163 22.40 18.96 -26.21
N ASN A 164 22.74 19.06 -27.50
CA ASN A 164 23.51 20.19 -28.04
C ASN A 164 22.81 21.56 -27.86
N ASP A 165 21.48 21.57 -27.74
CA ASP A 165 20.65 22.74 -27.45
C ASP A 165 20.44 22.99 -25.94
N SER A 166 21.25 22.36 -25.07
CA SER A 166 21.17 22.48 -23.61
C SER A 166 19.83 22.03 -23.01
N THR A 167 19.11 21.14 -23.70
CA THR A 167 17.92 20.48 -23.15
C THR A 167 18.31 19.16 -22.49
N ILE A 168 17.44 18.65 -21.62
CA ILE A 168 17.65 17.38 -20.92
C ILE A 168 16.81 16.31 -21.62
N GLN A 169 17.43 15.22 -22.04
CA GLN A 169 16.74 14.06 -22.58
C GLN A 169 17.14 12.77 -21.84
N VAL A 170 16.38 11.70 -22.05
CA VAL A 170 16.73 10.38 -21.50
C VAL A 170 17.82 9.74 -22.36
N CYS A 171 18.85 9.19 -21.72
CA CYS A 171 19.92 8.45 -22.38
C CYS A 171 19.36 7.33 -23.28
N GLU A 172 19.94 7.16 -24.48
CA GLU A 172 19.46 6.17 -25.45
C GLU A 172 19.42 4.74 -24.87
N SER A 173 20.40 4.39 -24.04
CA SER A 173 20.50 3.09 -23.35
C SER A 173 19.28 2.76 -22.48
N HIS A 174 18.64 3.76 -21.89
CA HIS A 174 17.52 3.60 -20.95
C HIS A 174 16.19 4.05 -21.55
N ALA A 175 16.20 4.61 -22.77
CA ALA A 175 15.07 5.27 -23.37
C ALA A 175 13.86 4.33 -23.50
N GLU A 176 14.06 3.08 -23.91
CA GLU A 176 12.94 2.14 -24.10
C GLU A 176 12.28 1.72 -22.79
N GLU A 177 13.07 1.45 -21.75
CA GLU A 177 12.56 1.06 -20.42
C GLU A 177 11.85 2.23 -19.73
N VAL A 178 12.41 3.44 -19.81
CA VAL A 178 11.80 4.66 -19.26
C VAL A 178 10.50 4.97 -20.01
N LYS A 179 10.51 4.95 -21.35
CA LYS A 179 9.30 5.17 -22.16
C LYS A 179 8.21 4.17 -21.80
N LYS A 180 8.54 2.88 -21.71
CA LYS A 180 7.59 1.83 -21.33
C LYS A 180 7.02 2.08 -19.94
N SER A 181 7.87 2.33 -18.95
CA SER A 181 7.46 2.57 -17.56
C SER A 181 6.53 3.79 -17.45
N ILE A 182 6.82 4.88 -18.15
CA ILE A 182 5.96 6.08 -18.19
C ILE A 182 4.61 5.77 -18.82
N ARG A 183 4.59 5.05 -19.95
CA ARG A 183 3.33 4.66 -20.62
C ARG A 183 2.46 3.82 -19.72
N ASP A 184 3.02 2.74 -19.17
CA ASP A 184 2.30 1.79 -18.32
C ASP A 184 1.77 2.49 -17.06
N TYR A 185 2.59 3.32 -16.41
CA TYR A 185 2.19 4.10 -15.24
C TYR A 185 1.08 5.10 -15.54
N ARG A 186 1.21 5.90 -16.62
CA ARG A 186 0.20 6.91 -16.99
C ARG A 186 -1.13 6.30 -17.40
N ALA A 187 -1.12 5.09 -17.96
CA ALA A 187 -2.34 4.38 -18.32
C ALA A 187 -3.20 4.02 -17.10
N VAL A 188 -2.60 3.95 -15.90
CA VAL A 188 -3.27 3.43 -14.69
C VAL A 188 -3.17 4.37 -13.48
N TRP A 189 -2.52 5.52 -13.60
CA TRP A 189 -2.33 6.46 -12.49
C TRP A 189 -3.62 6.88 -11.77
N ASN A 190 -4.75 6.93 -12.47
CA ASN A 190 -6.02 7.31 -11.86
C ASN A 190 -6.64 6.21 -10.97
N ILE A 191 -6.12 4.99 -11.04
CA ILE A 191 -6.63 3.80 -10.36
C ILE A 191 -5.59 3.14 -9.43
N ILE A 192 -4.51 3.85 -9.08
CA ILE A 192 -3.47 3.46 -8.11
C ILE A 192 -3.28 4.57 -7.07
#